data_AF-A0A841QIM6-F1
#
_entry.id   AF-A0A841QIM6-F1
#
_cell.length_a   1.000
_cell.length_b   1.000
_cell.length_c   1.000
_cell.angle_alpha   90.00
_cell.angle_beta   90.00
_cell.angle_gamma   90.00
#
_symmetry.space_group_name_H-M   'P 1'
#
loop_
_entity.id
_entity.type
_entity.pdbx_description
1 polymer ?
#
loop_
_entity_poly.entity_id
_entity_poly.type
_entity_poly.pdbx_seq_one_letter_code
_entity_poly.pdbx_strand_id
1 'polypeptide(L)'
;MARDDPMMRFRASEKLKREIEEAAARNGRSINSEIVHRLGMTNPNEAPLAVFLSEEAEELRHLLSGAQAECDRLSEEMERQKAAAIDNGPVDGMILGQLIVEHRWARERVADYERRLRRIKRVLGE
;
A
#
# COMPACT_ATOMS: atom_id res chain seq x y z
N MET A 1 -23.08 -27.58 -23.53
CA MET A 1 -22.83 -26.12 -23.44
C MET A 1 -23.36 -25.67 -22.09
N ALA A 2 -22.45 -25.42 -21.14
CA ALA A 2 -22.82 -25.07 -19.78
C ALA A 2 -23.51 -23.70 -19.75
N ARG A 3 -24.45 -23.53 -18.82
CA ARG A 3 -25.17 -22.28 -18.55
C ARG A 3 -24.22 -21.33 -17.82
N ASP A 4 -23.44 -20.54 -18.55
CA ASP A 4 -22.38 -19.69 -17.96
C ASP A 4 -22.88 -18.35 -17.37
N ASP A 5 -24.17 -17.99 -17.54
CA ASP A 5 -24.78 -16.83 -16.87
C ASP A 5 -25.65 -17.26 -15.68
N PRO A 6 -25.18 -17.15 -14.42
CA PRO A 6 -25.99 -17.49 -13.26
C PRO A 6 -27.15 -16.51 -13.11
N MET A 7 -28.38 -17.02 -13.19
CA MET A 7 -29.58 -16.23 -12.98
C MET A 7 -29.82 -16.02 -11.48
N MET A 8 -29.60 -14.80 -10.98
CA MET A 8 -29.85 -14.46 -9.58
C MET A 8 -31.26 -13.90 -9.38
N ARG A 9 -31.94 -14.35 -8.32
CA ARG A 9 -33.21 -13.75 -7.88
C ARG A 9 -32.93 -12.51 -7.04
N PHE A 10 -32.95 -11.33 -7.67
CA PHE A 10 -32.80 -10.06 -6.98
C PHE A 10 -34.06 -9.73 -6.16
N ARG A 11 -33.91 -9.65 -4.83
CA ARG A 11 -34.95 -9.19 -3.90
C ARG A 11 -34.53 -7.85 -3.32
N ALA A 12 -35.36 -6.84 -3.53
CA ALA A 12 -35.16 -5.48 -3.05
C ALA A 12 -36.49 -4.92 -2.52
N SER A 13 -36.40 -3.89 -1.68
CA SER A 13 -37.58 -3.13 -1.24
C SER A 13 -38.28 -2.48 -2.44
N GLU A 14 -39.58 -2.22 -2.31
CA GLU A 14 -40.34 -1.54 -3.38
C GLU A 14 -39.74 -0.20 -3.76
N LYS A 15 -39.31 0.58 -2.76
CA LYS A 15 -38.65 1.86 -2.98
C LYS A 15 -37.43 1.71 -3.91
N LEU A 16 -36.55 0.76 -3.61
CA LEU A 16 -35.34 0.53 -4.41
C LEU A 16 -35.67 0.02 -5.82
N LYS A 17 -36.66 -0.85 -5.96
CA LYS A 17 -37.12 -1.29 -7.30
C LYS A 17 -37.61 -0.12 -8.14
N ARG A 18 -38.44 0.75 -7.56
CA ARG A 18 -38.98 1.92 -8.26
C ARG A 18 -37.88 2.89 -8.69
N GLU A 19 -36.91 3.15 -7.81
CA GLU A 19 -35.76 4.00 -8.14
C GLU A 19 -34.91 3.43 -9.28
N ILE A 20 -34.73 2.11 -9.35
CA ILE A 20 -34.00 1.44 -10.44
C ILE A 20 -34.81 1.51 -11.74
N GLU A 21 -36.12 1.27 -11.69
CA GLU A 21 -37.02 1.34 -12.84
C GLU A 21 -37.07 2.74 -13.45
N GLU A 22 -37.26 3.77 -12.63
CA GLU A 22 -37.28 5.16 -13.06
C GLU A 22 -35.95 5.56 -13.72
N ALA A 23 -34.83 5.09 -13.17
CA ALA A 23 -33.52 5.38 -13.74
C ALA A 23 -33.23 4.59 -15.02
N ALA A 24 -33.63 3.31 -15.08
CA ALA A 24 -33.51 2.50 -16.28
C ALA A 24 -34.29 3.13 -17.45
N ALA A 25 -35.54 3.56 -17.19
CA ALA A 25 -36.36 4.27 -18.16
C ALA A 25 -35.70 5.59 -18.62
N ARG A 26 -35.21 6.41 -17.67
CA ARG A 26 -34.52 7.66 -17.98
C ARG A 26 -33.26 7.47 -18.82
N ASN A 27 -32.55 6.36 -18.60
CA ASN A 27 -31.30 6.03 -19.29
C ASN A 27 -31.51 5.21 -20.57
N GLY A 28 -32.76 4.89 -20.94
CA GLY A 28 -33.06 4.04 -22.09
C GLY A 28 -32.52 2.62 -21.98
N ARG A 29 -32.35 2.10 -20.75
CA ARG A 29 -31.85 0.74 -20.48
C ARG A 29 -32.95 -0.17 -19.95
N SER A 30 -32.77 -1.48 -20.12
CA SER A 30 -33.56 -2.46 -19.37
C SER A 30 -33.15 -2.45 -17.89
N ILE A 31 -34.04 -2.86 -16.99
CA ILE A 31 -33.74 -2.96 -15.56
C ILE A 31 -32.50 -3.82 -15.31
N ASN A 32 -32.39 -4.97 -15.98
CA ASN A 32 -31.20 -5.84 -15.87
C ASN A 32 -29.93 -5.14 -16.36
N SER A 33 -30.00 -4.43 -17.49
CA SER A 33 -28.85 -3.69 -18.02
C SER A 33 -28.43 -2.55 -17.10
N GLU A 34 -29.37 -1.82 -16.51
CA GLU A 34 -29.09 -0.77 -15.54
C GLU A 34 -28.50 -1.35 -14.24
N ILE A 35 -29.01 -2.50 -13.75
CA ILE A 35 -28.44 -3.21 -12.59
C ILE A 35 -27.02 -3.66 -12.89
N VAL A 36 -26.76 -4.32 -14.03
CA VAL A 36 -25.41 -4.77 -14.43
C VAL A 36 -24.47 -3.58 -14.62
N HIS A 37 -24.93 -2.51 -15.27
CA HIS A 37 -24.17 -1.29 -15.46
C HIS A 37 -23.80 -0.66 -14.12
N ARG A 38 -24.75 -0.53 -13.19
CA ARG A 38 -24.48 -0.04 -11.83
C ARG A 38 -23.58 -0.97 -11.06
N LEU A 39 -23.73 -2.29 -11.18
CA LEU A 39 -22.86 -3.27 -10.53
C LEU A 39 -21.42 -3.16 -11.05
N GLY A 40 -21.24 -3.00 -12.36
CA GLY A 40 -19.95 -2.76 -13.00
C GLY A 40 -19.36 -1.39 -12.62
N MET A 41 -20.20 -0.37 -12.48
CA MET A 41 -19.79 0.95 -11.95
C MET A 41 -19.50 0.93 -10.45
N THR A 42 -20.18 0.09 -9.66
CA THR A 42 -19.84 -0.19 -8.25
C THR A 42 -18.69 -1.18 -8.13
N ASN A 43 -17.97 -1.41 -9.23
CA ASN A 43 -16.58 -1.83 -9.21
C ASN A 43 -15.66 -0.67 -9.70
N PRO A 44 -15.62 0.49 -9.01
CA PRO A 44 -15.00 1.70 -9.54
C PRO A 44 -13.55 1.89 -9.09
N ASN A 45 -12.99 1.01 -8.25
CA ASN A 45 -11.84 1.36 -7.39
C ASN A 45 -10.61 0.45 -7.50
N GLU A 46 -10.55 -0.55 -8.38
CA GLU A 46 -9.32 -1.34 -8.51
C GLU A 46 -8.35 -0.76 -9.55
N ALA A 47 -8.76 -0.36 -10.75
CA ALA A 47 -7.77 0.04 -11.76
C ALA A 47 -6.99 1.33 -11.43
N PRO A 48 -7.60 2.50 -11.12
CA PRO A 48 -6.83 3.72 -10.84
C PRO A 48 -6.12 3.67 -9.49
N LEU A 49 -6.76 3.08 -8.47
CA LEU A 49 -6.15 2.94 -7.15
C LEU A 49 -5.02 1.90 -7.17
N ALA A 50 -5.19 0.76 -7.84
CA ALA A 50 -4.12 -0.23 -7.93
C ALA A 50 -2.92 0.29 -8.72
N VAL A 51 -3.14 1.05 -9.81
CA VAL A 51 -2.07 1.73 -10.53
C VAL A 51 -1.34 2.71 -9.61
N PHE A 52 -2.07 3.62 -8.95
CA PHE A 52 -1.49 4.56 -7.99
C PHE A 52 -0.71 3.86 -6.86
N LEU A 53 -1.28 2.82 -6.27
CA LEU A 53 -0.64 2.05 -5.20
C LEU A 53 0.58 1.28 -5.70
N SER A 54 0.57 0.82 -6.96
CA SER A 54 1.73 0.17 -7.57
C SER A 54 2.87 1.16 -7.80
N GLU A 55 2.56 2.37 -8.28
CA GLU A 55 3.51 3.48 -8.44
C GLU A 55 4.11 3.89 -7.07
N GLU A 56 3.26 4.12 -6.07
CA GLU A 56 3.69 4.41 -4.69
C GLU A 56 4.55 3.28 -4.12
N ALA A 57 4.23 2.02 -4.43
CA ALA A 57 5.04 0.88 -3.99
C ALA A 57 6.41 0.82 -4.66
N GLU A 58 6.53 1.23 -5.93
CA GLU A 58 7.84 1.36 -6.60
C GLU A 58 8.66 2.50 -5.98
N GLU A 59 8.06 3.67 -5.76
CA GLU A 59 8.75 4.77 -5.10
C GLU A 59 9.23 4.39 -3.70
N LEU A 60 8.38 3.74 -2.90
CA LEU A 60 8.76 3.23 -1.59
C LEU A 60 9.86 2.17 -1.65
N ARG A 61 9.93 1.34 -2.69
CA ARG A 61 11.04 0.38 -2.89
C ARG A 61 12.35 1.12 -3.14
N HIS A 62 12.34 2.15 -3.97
CA HIS A 62 13.53 2.98 -4.21
C HIS A 62 13.99 3.69 -2.94
N LEU A 63 13.06 4.31 -2.20
CA LEU A 63 13.35 4.97 -0.93
C LEU A 63 13.86 4.00 0.13
N LEU A 64 13.25 2.81 0.23
CA LEU A 64 13.67 1.75 1.14
C LEU A 64 15.10 1.31 0.82
N SER A 65 15.45 1.09 -0.44
CA SER A 65 16.81 0.72 -0.82
C SER A 65 17.85 1.75 -0.35
N GLY A 66 17.56 3.04 -0.51
CA GLY A 66 18.45 4.11 -0.05
C GLY A 66 18.56 4.17 1.47
N ALA A 67 17.42 4.07 2.18
CA ALA A 67 17.38 4.07 3.64
C ALA A 67 18.05 2.84 4.25
N GLN A 68 17.96 1.67 3.59
CA GLN A 68 18.64 0.45 4.00
C GLN A 68 20.15 0.62 3.92
N ALA A 69 20.67 1.09 2.78
CA ALA A 69 22.09 1.35 2.59
C ALA A 69 22.62 2.40 3.59
N GLU A 70 21.81 3.39 3.95
CA GLU A 70 22.16 4.36 4.99
C GLU A 70 22.21 3.73 6.38
N CYS A 71 21.21 2.91 6.73
CA CYS A 71 21.15 2.20 7.98
C CYS A 71 22.36 1.26 8.14
N ASP A 72 22.69 0.51 7.09
CA ASP A 72 23.81 -0.44 7.07
C ASP A 72 25.14 0.30 7.25
N ARG A 73 25.35 1.40 6.52
CA ARG A 73 26.55 2.26 6.66
C ARG A 73 26.72 2.79 8.08
N LEU A 74 25.64 3.27 8.70
CA LEU A 74 25.66 3.76 10.08
C LEU A 74 25.92 2.63 11.07
N SER A 75 25.39 1.43 10.83
CA SER A 75 25.67 0.25 11.63
C SER A 75 27.15 -0.15 11.56
N GLU A 76 27.72 -0.20 10.35
CA GLU A 76 29.14 -0.49 10.15
C GLU A 76 30.03 0.54 10.84
N GLU A 77 29.71 1.83 10.73
CA GLU A 77 30.48 2.88 11.39
C GLU A 77 30.40 2.76 12.92
N MET A 78 29.21 2.47 13.47
CA MET A 78 29.08 2.21 14.91
C MET A 78 29.93 1.02 15.37
N GLU A 79 29.95 -0.08 14.61
CA GLU A 79 30.77 -1.24 14.95
C GLU A 79 32.27 -0.94 14.82
N ARG A 80 32.70 -0.15 13.83
CA ARG A 80 34.08 0.36 13.73
C ARG A 80 34.48 1.17 14.96
N GLN A 81 33.64 2.11 15.40
CA GLN A 81 33.91 2.94 16.57
C GLN A 81 33.95 2.11 17.87
N LYS A 82 33.06 1.12 18.02
CA LYS A 82 33.10 0.19 19.16
C LYS A 82 34.36 -0.66 19.18
N ALA A 83 34.80 -1.17 18.03
CA ALA A 83 36.05 -1.93 17.92
C ALA A 83 37.26 -1.06 18.31
N ALA A 84 37.32 0.19 17.83
CA ALA A 84 38.36 1.14 18.22
C ALA A 84 38.34 1.44 19.74
N ALA A 85 37.15 1.48 20.36
CA ALA A 85 37.02 1.65 21.82
C ALA A 85 37.67 0.51 22.60
N ILE A 86 37.49 -0.72 22.13
CA ILE A 86 38.02 -1.94 22.76
C ILE A 86 39.56 -1.96 22.66
N ASP A 87 40.12 -1.45 21.57
CA ASP A 87 41.56 -1.41 21.32
C ASP A 87 42.29 -0.20 21.96
N ASN A 88 41.66 0.48 22.92
CA ASN A 88 42.14 1.74 23.55
C ASN A 88 42.40 2.88 22.55
N GLY A 89 41.73 2.86 21.40
CA GLY A 89 41.72 3.96 20.46
C GLY A 89 40.95 5.17 21.01
N PRO A 90 41.22 6.39 20.51
CA PRO A 90 40.47 7.57 20.90
C PRO A 90 39.04 7.46 20.37
N VAL A 91 38.08 7.22 21.26
CA VAL A 91 36.65 7.27 20.94
C VAL A 91 36.07 8.56 21.45
N ASP A 92 35.57 9.37 20.53
CA ASP A 92 34.81 10.56 20.86
C ASP A 92 33.37 10.15 21.23
N GLY A 93 33.06 10.24 22.53
CA GLY A 93 31.73 9.93 23.04
C GLY A 93 30.61 10.79 22.44
N MET A 94 30.92 12.00 21.97
CA MET A 94 29.97 12.87 21.28
C MET A 94 29.64 12.32 19.88
N ILE A 95 30.66 11.90 19.13
CA ILE A 95 30.50 11.28 17.80
C ILE A 95 29.73 9.96 17.92
N LEU A 96 30.07 9.11 18.90
CA LEU A 96 29.37 7.86 19.14
C LEU A 96 27.89 8.10 19.51
N GLY A 97 27.61 9.09 20.36
CA GLY A 97 26.26 9.50 20.71
C GLY A 97 25.44 9.94 19.49
N GLN A 98 26.05 10.72 18.60
CA GLN A 98 25.41 11.15 17.35
C GLN A 98 25.11 9.96 16.43
N LEU A 99 26.08 9.07 16.22
CA LEU A 99 25.91 7.86 15.39
C LEU A 99 24.78 6.96 15.89
N ILE A 100 24.63 6.79 17.21
CA ILE A 100 23.54 6.01 17.82
C ILE A 100 22.17 6.60 17.45
N VAL A 101 22.04 7.93 17.54
CA VAL A 101 20.78 8.63 17.23
C VAL A 101 20.48 8.53 15.74
N GLU A 102 21.46 8.78 14.88
CA GLU A 102 21.32 8.69 13.43
C GLU A 102 20.94 7.28 12.98
N HIS A 103 21.62 6.25 13.51
CA HIS A 103 21.29 4.85 13.22
C HIS A 103 19.88 4.49 13.67
N ARG A 104 19.44 4.98 14.83
CA ARG A 104 18.06 4.77 15.30
C ARG A 104 17.05 5.38 14.33
N TRP A 105 17.25 6.62 13.90
CA TRP A 105 16.34 7.27 12.95
C TRP A 105 16.36 6.58 11.58
N ALA A 106 17.52 6.16 11.09
CA ALA A 106 17.63 5.39 9.85
C ALA A 106 16.83 4.09 9.93
N ARG A 107 16.95 3.35 11.05
CA ARG A 107 16.19 2.13 11.29
C ARG A 107 14.68 2.38 11.40
N GLU A 108 14.26 3.48 12.02
CA GLU A 108 12.85 3.87 12.08
C GLU A 108 12.29 4.21 10.70
N ARG A 109 13.06 4.87 9.82
CA ARG A 109 12.68 5.13 8.42
C ARG A 109 12.51 3.85 7.61
N VAL A 110 13.48 2.93 7.70
CA VAL A 110 13.39 1.59 7.06
C VAL A 110 12.11 0.88 7.50
N ALA A 111 11.88 0.79 8.81
CA ALA A 111 10.69 0.13 9.35
C ALA A 111 9.38 0.80 8.90
N ASP A 112 9.38 2.13 8.70
CA ASP A 112 8.20 2.83 8.19
C ASP A 112 7.90 2.51 6.74
N TYR A 113 8.91 2.56 5.86
CA TYR A 113 8.75 2.20 4.45
C TYR A 113 8.29 0.76 4.27
N GLU A 114 8.87 -0.18 5.01
CA GLU A 114 8.41 -1.57 5.01
C GLU A 114 6.95 -1.72 5.48
N ARG A 115 6.53 -0.98 6.52
CA ARG A 115 5.14 -1.01 7.01
C ARG A 115 4.19 -0.50 5.93
N ARG A 116 4.53 0.58 5.23
CA ARG A 116 3.73 1.11 4.12
C ARG A 116 3.64 0.12 2.98
N LEU A 117 4.76 -0.46 2.55
CA LEU A 117 4.79 -1.51 1.52
C LEU A 117 3.92 -2.71 1.88
N ARG A 118 3.99 -3.21 3.13
CA ARG A 118 3.12 -4.31 3.59
C ARG A 118 1.64 -3.96 3.55
N ARG A 119 1.27 -2.71 3.84
CA ARG A 119 -0.12 -2.24 3.74
C ARG A 119 -0.57 -2.18 2.29
N ILE A 120 0.28 -1.66 1.40
CA ILE A 120 -0.03 -1.58 -0.03
C ILE A 120 -0.23 -2.97 -0.62
N LYS A 121 0.69 -3.91 -0.37
CA LYS A 121 0.55 -5.31 -0.82
C LYS A 121 -0.75 -5.95 -0.39
N ARG A 122 -1.17 -5.72 0.87
CA ARG A 122 -2.46 -6.20 1.38
C ARG A 122 -3.66 -5.61 0.62
N VAL A 123 -3.57 -4.35 0.20
CA VAL A 123 -4.64 -3.71 -0.59
C VAL A 123 -4.64 -4.21 -2.04
N LEU A 124 -3.47 -4.49 -2.62
CA LEU A 124 -3.31 -5.03 -3.97
C LEU A 124 -3.59 -6.55 -4.06
N GLY A 125 -3.60 -7.26 -2.93
CA GLY A 125 -3.79 -8.71 -2.90
C GLY A 125 -2.51 -9.51 -3.20
N GLU A 126 -1.33 -8.92 -3.00
CA GLU A 126 0.01 -9.52 -3.17
C GLU A 126 0.61 -10.09 -1.88
#